data_AF-A0A8C6AMZ3-F1
#
_entry.id   AF-A0A8C6AMZ3-F1
#
_cell.length_a   1.000
_cell.length_b   1.000
_cell.length_c   1.000
_cell.angle_alpha   90.00
_cell.angle_beta   90.00
_cell.angle_gamma   90.00
#
_symmetry.space_group_name_H-M   'P 1'
#
loop_
_entity.id
_entity.type
_entity.pdbx_description
1 polymer ?
#
loop_
_entity_poly.entity_id
_entity_poly.type
_entity_poly.pdbx_seq_one_letter_code
_entity_poly.pdbx_strand_id
1 'polypeptide(L)'
;MTQHGCSPGHWPRHPLRTPDTSLTGVPSIREYPARAAWRGFSASVWTEQTQGRPFFQPPTTLQPSESATHLSTLQPSESATQLSSVTGTSQHHFLSRTPYYRSTMSSQIRQNYSTEVEAAVNRLVNMHLRASYTYLSLGFYFDRDDVALEGVRHFFRELAEEKHEGAKRLLKMQNQRGGRALFQDVQKPSQDEWGKTQDAMEAAIKMEKNLNQALLDLHALACARADPHLCDFLESHFLDEEVKLIKKMGDHLTNLRRLAGPQAGLGEYLFERLTLKHD
;
A
#
# COMPACT_ATOMS: atom_id res chain seq x y z
N MET A 1 -37.72 16.45 -5.40
CA MET A 1 -37.11 16.40 -6.74
C MET A 1 -37.25 17.77 -7.37
N THR A 2 -36.16 18.55 -7.37
CA THR A 2 -36.00 19.76 -8.18
C THR A 2 -34.50 20.00 -8.27
N GLN A 3 -33.96 19.84 -9.49
CA GLN A 3 -32.55 20.00 -9.80
C GLN A 3 -32.28 21.48 -10.11
N HIS A 4 -31.22 22.05 -9.53
CA HIS A 4 -30.66 23.33 -9.97
C HIS A 4 -29.44 23.03 -10.86
N GLY A 5 -29.60 23.24 -12.16
CA GLY A 5 -28.50 23.24 -13.14
C GLY A 5 -27.94 24.65 -13.32
N CYS A 6 -26.61 24.79 -13.29
CA CYS A 6 -25.89 26.01 -13.63
C CYS A 6 -25.84 26.21 -15.14
N SER A 7 -26.18 27.42 -15.62
CA SER A 7 -26.02 27.86 -17.00
C SER A 7 -24.54 28.16 -17.35
N PRO A 8 -24.06 27.84 -18.57
CA PRO A 8 -22.70 28.16 -19.00
C PRO A 8 -22.60 29.56 -19.62
N GLY A 9 -21.55 30.29 -19.23
CA GLY A 9 -21.22 31.63 -19.71
C GLY A 9 -20.67 31.66 -21.14
N HIS A 10 -20.97 32.78 -21.81
CA HIS A 10 -20.64 33.11 -23.20
C HIS A 10 -19.19 33.62 -23.32
N TRP A 11 -18.41 33.07 -24.26
CA TRP A 11 -17.11 33.64 -24.68
C TRP A 11 -17.21 34.13 -26.14
N PRO A 12 -16.67 35.32 -26.49
CA PRO A 12 -16.76 35.86 -27.84
C PRO A 12 -15.77 35.20 -28.79
N ARG A 13 -16.21 34.98 -30.05
CA ARG A 13 -15.41 34.43 -31.15
C ARG A 13 -14.58 35.51 -31.83
N HIS A 14 -13.30 35.25 -32.06
CA HIS A 14 -12.46 35.99 -33.02
C HIS A 14 -12.14 35.11 -34.25
N PRO A 15 -11.90 35.69 -35.45
CA PRO A 15 -11.88 34.97 -36.71
C PRO A 15 -10.52 34.32 -37.03
N LEU A 16 -10.59 33.19 -37.74
CA LEU A 16 -9.46 32.43 -38.28
C LEU A 16 -8.77 33.17 -39.44
N ARG A 17 -7.43 33.20 -39.45
CA ARG A 17 -6.59 33.61 -40.59
C ARG A 17 -5.57 32.50 -40.87
N THR A 18 -5.47 32.08 -42.13
CA THR A 18 -4.56 31.05 -42.67
C THR A 18 -3.15 31.61 -42.97
N PRO A 19 -2.14 30.76 -43.25
CA PRO A 19 -0.74 30.99 -42.88
C PRO A 19 0.08 31.67 -43.98
N ASP A 20 1.18 32.30 -43.58
CA ASP A 20 2.24 32.71 -44.51
C ASP A 20 3.62 32.33 -43.96
N THR A 21 4.52 31.94 -44.86
CA THR A 21 5.77 31.23 -44.58
C THR A 21 6.96 32.15 -44.83
N SER A 22 7.86 32.37 -43.87
CA SER A 22 9.32 32.52 -44.09
C SER A 22 10.11 32.93 -42.83
N LEU A 23 10.95 31.98 -42.39
CA LEU A 23 12.36 32.04 -42.01
C LEU A 23 12.95 33.10 -41.03
N THR A 24 13.70 32.51 -40.09
CA THR A 24 14.94 32.89 -39.37
C THR A 24 14.89 33.74 -38.09
N GLY A 25 15.40 33.15 -36.99
CA GLY A 25 15.82 33.86 -35.79
C GLY A 25 15.63 33.08 -34.48
N VAL A 26 16.56 32.20 -34.12
CA VAL A 26 16.65 31.57 -32.79
C VAL A 26 17.37 32.53 -31.82
N PRO A 27 16.88 32.66 -30.57
CA PRO A 27 17.75 32.37 -29.45
C PRO A 27 17.12 31.43 -28.41
N SER A 28 17.94 30.49 -27.96
CA SER A 28 17.73 29.51 -26.89
C SER A 28 17.54 30.18 -25.51
N ILE A 29 16.65 29.62 -24.67
CA ILE A 29 16.83 29.47 -23.21
C ILE A 29 15.89 28.36 -22.66
N ARG A 30 16.55 27.32 -22.14
CA ARG A 30 16.17 26.37 -21.07
C ARG A 30 14.87 25.56 -21.20
N GLU A 31 15.01 24.41 -21.86
CA GLU A 31 14.22 23.22 -21.59
C GLU A 31 14.57 22.64 -20.20
N TYR A 32 13.56 22.40 -19.37
CA TYR A 32 13.64 21.46 -18.24
C TYR A 32 13.35 20.05 -18.77
N PRO A 33 14.28 19.08 -18.69
CA PRO A 33 14.00 17.75 -19.18
C PRO A 33 13.25 16.94 -18.11
N ALA A 34 12.02 16.51 -18.44
CA ALA A 34 11.37 15.39 -17.82
C ALA A 34 12.17 14.12 -18.13
N ARG A 35 13.12 13.77 -17.27
CA ARG A 35 13.88 12.52 -17.34
C ARG A 35 13.17 11.43 -16.54
N ALA A 36 12.76 10.40 -17.26
CA ALA A 36 12.78 8.99 -16.88
C ALA A 36 12.77 8.68 -15.36
N ALA A 37 11.58 8.45 -14.81
CA ALA A 37 11.42 7.50 -13.71
C ALA A 37 11.46 6.08 -14.31
N TRP A 38 12.01 5.12 -13.57
CA TRP A 38 12.30 3.72 -13.97
C TRP A 38 13.62 3.47 -14.72
N ARG A 39 14.76 3.89 -14.13
CA ARG A 39 15.99 3.07 -14.00
C ARG A 39 16.86 3.64 -12.87
N GLY A 40 17.15 2.81 -11.86
CA GLY A 40 18.26 3.01 -10.91
C GLY A 40 17.84 3.07 -9.43
N PHE A 41 18.61 2.37 -8.59
CA PHE A 41 18.50 2.12 -7.13
C PHE A 41 17.77 0.80 -6.82
N SER A 42 18.41 -0.26 -6.31
CA SER A 42 19.32 -0.33 -5.17
C SER A 42 20.49 -1.31 -5.40
N ALA A 43 21.73 -0.84 -5.21
CA ALA A 43 22.87 -1.70 -4.91
C ALA A 43 23.16 -1.58 -3.41
N SER A 44 22.68 -2.54 -2.63
CA SER A 44 23.08 -2.73 -1.24
C SER A 44 23.60 -4.15 -1.08
N VAL A 45 24.93 -4.23 -1.08
CA VAL A 45 25.74 -5.42 -0.85
C VAL A 45 25.40 -6.02 0.52
N TRP A 46 24.92 -7.27 0.54
CA TRP A 46 25.05 -8.13 1.71
C TRP A 46 26.23 -9.06 1.46
N THR A 47 27.35 -8.79 2.13
CA THR A 47 28.46 -9.75 2.27
C THR A 47 28.10 -10.75 3.37
N GLU A 48 27.82 -11.99 3.00
CA GLU A 48 27.80 -13.12 3.93
C GLU A 48 29.24 -13.50 4.32
N GLN A 49 29.49 -13.56 5.63
CA GLN A 49 30.73 -14.06 6.20
C GLN A 49 30.43 -15.44 6.80
N THR A 50 30.91 -16.49 6.14
CA THR A 50 30.80 -17.88 6.61
C THR A 50 32.08 -18.30 7.34
N GLN A 51 31.95 -18.62 8.63
CA GLN A 51 32.84 -19.47 9.44
C GLN A 51 31.91 -20.10 10.50
N GLY A 52 31.87 -21.39 10.86
CA GLY A 52 32.72 -22.53 10.62
C GLY A 52 32.78 -23.38 11.91
N ARG A 53 31.95 -24.45 11.98
CA ARG A 53 32.12 -25.72 12.75
C ARG A 53 31.99 -25.74 14.31
N PRO A 54 31.84 -26.92 14.97
CA PRO A 54 31.04 -28.12 14.60
C PRO A 54 30.38 -28.90 15.80
N PHE A 55 29.75 -30.04 15.46
CA PHE A 55 29.60 -31.28 16.25
C PHE A 55 28.57 -31.33 17.40
N PHE A 56 27.47 -32.08 17.20
CA PHE A 56 27.03 -33.14 18.11
C PHE A 56 26.18 -34.16 17.31
N GLN A 57 26.52 -35.45 17.44
CA GLN A 57 25.80 -36.60 16.88
C GLN A 57 24.73 -37.13 17.88
N PRO A 58 23.76 -37.95 17.43
CA PRO A 58 22.50 -38.21 18.11
C PRO A 58 22.51 -39.52 18.92
N PRO A 59 21.41 -39.89 19.60
CA PRO A 59 21.13 -41.28 19.89
C PRO A 59 19.90 -41.83 19.17
N THR A 60 19.98 -43.14 19.02
CA THR A 60 19.22 -44.07 18.19
C THR A 60 17.84 -44.45 18.75
N THR A 61 16.97 -44.82 17.81
CA THR A 61 15.67 -45.50 17.78
C THR A 61 15.27 -46.40 18.97
N LEU A 62 13.96 -46.38 19.32
CA LEU A 62 13.11 -47.56 19.61
C LEU A 62 11.60 -47.15 19.54
N GLN A 63 10.76 -47.99 18.90
CA GLN A 63 9.31 -47.80 18.68
C GLN A 63 8.44 -48.41 19.83
N PRO A 64 7.12 -48.73 19.68
CA PRO A 64 6.01 -47.99 20.30
C PRO A 64 5.14 -48.85 21.26
N SER A 65 4.25 -48.23 22.04
CA SER A 65 3.11 -48.95 22.64
C SER A 65 1.93 -48.03 22.98
N GLU A 66 0.86 -48.21 22.21
CA GLU A 66 -0.55 -48.36 22.58
C GLU A 66 -1.16 -47.69 23.84
N SER A 67 -2.26 -46.95 23.58
CA SER A 67 -3.61 -47.13 24.15
C SER A 67 -3.81 -47.08 25.68
N ALA A 68 -4.51 -46.06 26.17
CA ALA A 68 -5.91 -46.18 26.63
C ALA A 68 -6.40 -44.93 27.39
N THR A 69 -7.57 -44.49 26.96
CA THR A 69 -8.63 -43.75 27.66
C THR A 69 -8.69 -43.92 29.19
N HIS A 70 -8.91 -42.83 29.95
CA HIS A 70 -10.15 -42.67 30.71
C HIS A 70 -10.40 -41.24 31.22
N LEU A 71 -11.71 -40.96 31.23
CA LEU A 71 -12.43 -39.71 31.43
C LEU A 71 -12.71 -39.45 32.93
N SER A 72 -12.62 -38.20 33.39
CA SER A 72 -13.49 -37.52 34.39
C SER A 72 -12.71 -36.55 35.29
N THR A 73 -13.22 -35.47 35.86
CA THR A 73 -14.43 -34.64 35.76
C THR A 73 -14.29 -33.60 36.90
N LEU A 74 -14.51 -32.31 36.60
CA LEU A 74 -14.95 -31.19 37.46
C LEU A 74 -14.04 -30.59 38.57
N GLN A 75 -13.93 -29.25 38.47
CA GLN A 75 -13.61 -28.22 39.49
C GLN A 75 -14.80 -28.05 40.49
N PRO A 76 -14.91 -26.98 41.34
CA PRO A 76 -13.92 -26.07 41.97
C PRO A 76 -14.08 -26.01 43.51
N SER A 77 -13.22 -25.28 44.22
CA SER A 77 -13.59 -24.74 45.54
C SER A 77 -13.29 -23.24 45.63
N GLU A 78 -14.36 -22.47 45.79
CA GLU A 78 -14.36 -21.09 46.23
C GLU A 78 -14.28 -21.05 47.76
N SER A 79 -13.69 -19.99 48.32
CA SER A 79 -13.87 -19.63 49.72
C SER A 79 -13.92 -18.12 49.84
N ALA A 80 -15.14 -17.61 50.00
CA ALA A 80 -15.43 -16.27 50.44
C ALA A 80 -15.33 -16.20 51.98
N THR A 81 -14.75 -15.13 52.53
CA THR A 81 -14.93 -14.79 53.95
C THR A 81 -15.00 -13.26 54.13
N GLN A 82 -16.24 -12.82 54.32
CA GLN A 82 -16.81 -11.81 55.20
C GLN A 82 -16.11 -10.46 55.52
N LEU A 83 -16.98 -9.44 55.45
CA LEU A 83 -16.89 -8.09 55.98
C LEU A 83 -16.64 -8.03 57.50
N SER A 84 -15.91 -6.99 57.92
CA SER A 84 -16.13 -6.32 59.20
C SER A 84 -16.06 -4.81 59.03
N SER A 85 -17.11 -4.15 59.54
CA SER A 85 -17.35 -2.71 59.64
C SER A 85 -16.38 -2.00 60.57
N VAL A 86 -15.80 -0.87 60.13
CA VAL A 86 -15.32 0.19 61.04
C VAL A 86 -15.64 1.56 60.43
N THR A 87 -16.42 2.32 61.19
CA THR A 87 -16.71 3.74 61.05
C THR A 87 -15.47 4.57 61.38
N GLY A 88 -15.09 5.48 60.47
CA GLY A 88 -13.99 6.41 60.69
C GLY A 88 -14.04 7.56 59.70
N THR A 89 -14.60 8.68 60.15
CA THR A 89 -14.61 9.97 59.45
C THR A 89 -13.19 10.45 59.17
N SER A 90 -12.85 10.62 57.89
CA SER A 90 -11.73 11.45 57.47
C SER A 90 -12.12 12.20 56.21
N GLN A 91 -12.23 13.52 56.33
CA GLN A 91 -12.49 14.43 55.23
C GLN A 91 -11.28 14.44 54.28
N HIS A 92 -11.31 13.59 53.27
CA HIS A 92 -10.48 13.81 52.09
C HIS A 92 -11.24 14.78 51.19
N HIS A 93 -10.73 16.01 51.11
CA HIS A 93 -11.03 16.93 50.03
C HIS A 93 -10.75 16.21 48.69
N PHE A 94 -11.80 15.65 48.11
CA PHE A 94 -11.83 15.19 46.73
C PHE A 94 -11.79 16.44 45.87
N LEU A 95 -10.58 16.95 45.64
CA LEU A 95 -10.33 17.87 44.54
C LEU A 95 -10.60 17.06 43.28
N SER A 96 -11.83 17.18 42.78
CA SER A 96 -12.25 16.81 41.45
C SER A 96 -11.29 17.53 40.48
N ARG A 97 -10.22 16.82 40.14
CA ARG A 97 -9.33 17.18 39.03
C ARG A 97 -10.19 17.01 37.79
N THR A 98 -10.86 18.08 37.41
CA THR A 98 -11.41 18.21 36.06
C THR A 98 -10.26 17.88 35.11
N PRO A 99 -10.43 16.95 34.15
CA PRO A 99 -9.43 16.78 33.13
C PRO A 99 -9.41 18.13 32.41
N TYR A 100 -8.35 18.90 32.61
CA TYR A 100 -8.02 20.01 31.73
C TYR A 100 -8.19 19.47 30.32
N TYR A 101 -9.18 20.00 29.60
CA TYR A 101 -9.30 19.79 28.18
C TYR A 101 -7.97 20.30 27.61
N ARG A 102 -7.03 19.37 27.39
CA ARG A 102 -5.80 19.67 26.68
C ARG A 102 -6.28 19.92 25.27
N SER A 103 -6.63 21.18 24.98
CA SER A 103 -6.74 21.67 23.62
C SER A 103 -5.49 21.17 22.92
N THR A 104 -5.64 20.19 22.05
CA THR A 104 -4.57 19.76 21.16
C THR A 104 -4.23 20.99 20.36
N MET A 105 -3.18 21.70 20.78
CA MET A 105 -2.67 22.85 20.06
C MET A 105 -2.40 22.36 18.64
N SER A 106 -3.09 22.97 17.68
CA SER A 106 -2.86 22.68 16.27
C SER A 106 -1.37 22.85 15.99
N SER A 107 -0.81 21.97 15.16
CA SER A 107 0.60 22.06 14.78
C SER A 107 0.92 23.45 14.24
N GLN A 108 2.05 24.04 14.64
CA GLN A 108 2.44 25.41 14.26
C GLN A 108 2.53 25.64 12.74
N ILE A 109 2.74 24.58 11.96
CA ILE A 109 2.85 24.63 10.49
C ILE A 109 1.54 24.27 9.78
N ARG A 110 0.48 23.90 10.50
CA ARG A 110 -0.76 23.42 9.90
C ARG A 110 -1.55 24.59 9.33
N GLN A 111 -1.73 24.57 8.02
CA GLN A 111 -2.54 25.55 7.29
C GLN A 111 -3.37 24.86 6.21
N ASN A 112 -4.67 25.16 6.19
CA ASN A 112 -5.62 24.64 5.21
C ASN A 112 -5.56 23.10 5.05
N TYR A 113 -5.41 22.38 6.16
CA TYR A 113 -5.28 20.92 6.17
C TYR A 113 -6.33 20.32 7.11
N SER A 114 -7.45 19.85 6.57
CA SER A 114 -8.57 19.39 7.38
C SER A 114 -8.24 18.09 8.12
N THR A 115 -8.87 17.86 9.27
CA THR A 115 -8.71 16.62 10.05
C THR A 115 -9.27 15.40 9.32
N GLU A 116 -10.29 15.58 8.49
CA GLU A 116 -10.83 14.52 7.64
C GLU A 116 -9.84 14.07 6.56
N VAL A 117 -9.18 15.05 5.91
CA VAL A 117 -8.11 14.78 4.95
C VAL A 117 -6.94 14.08 5.63
N GLU A 118 -6.49 14.57 6.79
CA GLU A 118 -5.43 13.94 7.57
C GLU A 118 -5.74 12.47 7.90
N ALA A 119 -6.98 12.19 8.33
CA ALA A 119 -7.43 10.83 8.61
C ALA A 119 -7.50 9.97 7.34
N ALA A 120 -7.95 10.54 6.22
CA ALA A 120 -7.99 9.84 4.94
C ALA A 120 -6.60 9.50 4.40
N VAL A 121 -5.62 10.40 4.57
CA VAL A 121 -4.21 10.13 4.26
C VAL A 121 -3.66 9.00 5.11
N ASN A 122 -3.96 8.95 6.42
CA ASN A 122 -3.56 7.84 7.28
C ASN A 122 -4.15 6.49 6.83
N ARG A 123 -5.43 6.48 6.40
CA ARG A 123 -6.04 5.26 5.81
C ARG A 123 -5.33 4.85 4.54
N LEU A 124 -5.04 5.79 3.64
CA LEU A 124 -4.36 5.51 2.39
C LEU A 124 -2.93 4.99 2.60
N VAL A 125 -2.19 5.52 3.59
CA VAL A 125 -0.90 4.97 4.02
C VAL A 125 -1.01 3.49 4.37
N ASN A 126 -1.99 3.11 5.20
CA ASN A 126 -2.19 1.69 5.56
C ASN A 126 -2.57 0.84 4.34
N MET A 127 -3.35 1.36 3.39
CA MET A 127 -3.66 0.67 2.14
C MET A 127 -2.41 0.41 1.28
N HIS A 128 -1.52 1.40 1.14
CA HIS A 128 -0.24 1.21 0.44
C HIS A 128 0.66 0.19 1.14
N LEU A 129 0.73 0.21 2.48
CA LEU A 129 1.49 -0.78 3.24
C LEU A 129 0.92 -2.20 3.07
N ARG A 130 -0.41 -2.35 3.05
CA ARG A 130 -1.06 -3.64 2.79
C ARG A 130 -0.80 -4.13 1.36
N ALA A 131 -0.83 -3.24 0.37
CA ALA A 131 -0.53 -3.58 -1.01
C ALA A 131 0.93 -4.01 -1.16
N SER A 132 1.86 -3.30 -0.54
CA SER A 132 3.27 -3.68 -0.45
C SER A 132 3.45 -5.08 0.14
N TYR A 133 2.78 -5.38 1.26
CA TYR A 133 2.85 -6.70 1.88
C TYR A 133 2.24 -7.81 1.00
N THR A 134 1.16 -7.50 0.28
CA THR A 134 0.54 -8.43 -0.67
C THR A 134 1.48 -8.73 -1.84
N TYR A 135 2.12 -7.72 -2.39
CA TYR A 135 3.12 -7.90 -3.45
C TYR A 135 4.38 -8.63 -2.99
N LEU A 136 4.78 -8.44 -1.74
CA LEU A 136 5.86 -9.22 -1.15
C LEU A 136 5.50 -10.71 -1.08
N SER A 137 4.28 -11.05 -0.67
CA SER A 137 3.78 -12.43 -0.67
C SER A 137 3.75 -13.03 -2.08
N LEU A 138 3.23 -12.28 -3.06
CA LEU A 138 3.26 -12.68 -4.48
C LEU A 138 4.69 -12.95 -4.97
N GLY A 139 5.62 -12.02 -4.69
CA GLY A 139 7.02 -12.15 -5.08
C GLY A 139 7.66 -13.43 -4.54
N PHE A 140 7.50 -13.72 -3.25
CA PHE A 140 8.06 -14.93 -2.64
C PHE A 140 7.33 -16.21 -3.05
N TYR A 141 6.05 -16.15 -3.40
CA TYR A 141 5.35 -17.30 -3.94
C TYR A 141 5.93 -17.73 -5.30
N PHE A 142 6.16 -16.79 -6.22
CA PHE A 142 6.74 -17.10 -7.53
C PHE A 142 8.26 -17.44 -7.47
N ASP A 143 8.90 -17.26 -6.31
CA ASP A 143 10.29 -17.64 -6.02
C ASP A 143 10.44 -19.08 -5.51
N ARG A 144 9.33 -19.76 -5.18
CA ARG A 144 9.37 -21.16 -4.73
C ARG A 144 9.90 -22.09 -5.82
N ASP A 145 10.55 -23.18 -5.42
CA ASP A 145 11.11 -24.18 -6.33
C ASP A 145 10.03 -24.91 -7.15
N ASP A 146 8.82 -25.02 -6.61
CA ASP A 146 7.66 -25.63 -7.28
C ASP A 146 6.85 -24.67 -8.16
N VAL A 147 7.26 -23.40 -8.26
CA VAL A 147 6.67 -22.39 -9.16
C VAL A 147 7.72 -21.82 -10.14
N ALA A 148 8.86 -21.34 -9.62
CA ALA A 148 10.08 -20.98 -10.35
C ALA A 148 9.93 -20.01 -11.54
N LEU A 149 9.23 -18.88 -11.34
CA LEU A 149 9.02 -17.84 -12.38
C LEU A 149 9.75 -16.53 -12.02
N GLU A 150 11.03 -16.46 -12.39
CA GLU A 150 11.97 -15.38 -12.06
C GLU A 150 11.46 -13.98 -12.43
N GLY A 151 11.07 -13.76 -13.69
CA GLY A 151 10.55 -12.46 -14.14
C GLY A 151 9.25 -12.06 -13.41
N VAL A 152 8.41 -13.03 -13.05
CA VAL A 152 7.16 -12.77 -12.32
C VAL A 152 7.44 -12.39 -10.87
N ARG A 153 8.32 -13.10 -10.17
CA ARG A 153 8.72 -12.71 -8.81
C ARG A 153 9.38 -11.33 -8.79
N HIS A 154 10.21 -11.01 -9.78
CA HIS A 154 10.87 -9.72 -9.86
C HIS A 154 9.86 -8.59 -10.02
N PHE A 155 8.94 -8.74 -10.98
CA PHE A 155 7.86 -7.79 -11.22
C PHE A 155 7.06 -7.49 -9.94
N PHE A 156 6.64 -8.51 -9.19
CA PHE A 156 5.89 -8.28 -7.96
C PHE A 156 6.75 -7.71 -6.83
N ARG A 157 8.05 -8.03 -6.75
CA ARG A 157 8.96 -7.41 -5.78
C ARG A 157 9.18 -5.92 -6.05
N GLU A 158 9.32 -5.51 -7.31
CA GLU A 158 9.36 -4.09 -7.68
C GLU A 158 8.08 -3.38 -7.19
N LEU A 159 6.91 -3.95 -7.47
CA LEU A 159 5.64 -3.37 -7.00
C LEU A 159 5.54 -3.30 -5.48
N ALA A 160 6.09 -4.28 -4.76
CA ALA A 160 6.15 -4.23 -3.30
C ALA A 160 6.94 -3.01 -2.81
N GLU A 161 8.08 -2.73 -3.44
CA GLU A 161 8.91 -1.55 -3.16
C GLU A 161 8.20 -0.25 -3.57
N GLU A 162 7.61 -0.20 -4.76
CA GLU A 162 6.86 0.97 -5.24
C GLU A 162 5.72 1.37 -4.29
N LYS A 163 4.92 0.40 -3.84
CA LYS A 163 3.83 0.69 -2.89
C LYS A 163 4.37 1.11 -1.52
N HIS A 164 5.50 0.57 -1.09
CA HIS A 164 6.16 0.99 0.14
C HIS A 164 6.68 2.44 0.04
N GLU A 165 7.27 2.82 -1.09
CA GLU A 165 7.68 4.20 -1.36
C GLU A 165 6.47 5.14 -1.47
N GLY A 166 5.35 4.70 -2.03
CA GLY A 166 4.08 5.43 -2.00
C GLY A 166 3.62 5.76 -0.58
N ALA A 167 3.67 4.77 0.34
CA ALA A 167 3.36 4.99 1.75
C ALA A 167 4.31 6.01 2.40
N LYS A 168 5.62 5.91 2.14
CA LYS A 168 6.62 6.89 2.64
C LYS A 168 6.35 8.29 2.11
N ARG A 169 5.99 8.43 0.82
CA ARG A 169 5.69 9.72 0.19
C ARG A 169 4.48 10.38 0.85
N LEU A 170 3.42 9.62 1.12
CA LEU A 170 2.23 10.07 1.87
C LEU A 170 2.59 10.50 3.30
N LEU A 171 3.39 9.72 4.02
CA LEU A 171 3.84 10.05 5.38
C LEU A 171 4.69 11.33 5.42
N LYS A 172 5.56 11.52 4.42
CA LYS A 172 6.34 12.76 4.29
C LYS A 172 5.43 13.96 4.09
N MET A 173 4.45 13.85 3.19
CA MET A 173 3.46 14.92 2.95
C MET A 173 2.61 15.20 4.20
N GLN A 174 2.13 14.15 4.88
CA GLN A 174 1.39 14.25 6.15
C GLN A 174 2.14 15.12 7.17
N ASN A 175 3.44 14.87 7.35
CA ASN A 175 4.30 15.65 8.25
C ASN A 175 4.54 17.08 7.74
N GLN A 176 4.74 17.28 6.43
CA GLN A 176 4.91 18.61 5.82
C GLN A 176 3.70 19.52 6.04
N ARG A 177 2.48 18.95 6.07
CA ARG A 177 1.23 19.69 6.31
C ARG A 177 0.89 19.85 7.79
N GLY A 178 1.76 19.41 8.69
CA GLY A 178 1.54 19.48 10.14
C GLY A 178 0.55 18.46 10.68
N GLY A 179 0.23 17.42 9.91
CA GLY A 179 -0.57 16.28 10.34
C GLY A 179 0.18 15.34 11.27
N ARG A 180 -0.49 14.27 11.71
CA ARG A 180 0.05 13.20 12.56
C ARG A 180 -0.20 11.86 11.90
N ALA A 181 0.88 11.12 11.69
CA ALA A 181 0.82 9.73 11.26
C ALA A 181 0.24 8.87 12.39
N LEU A 182 -0.83 8.13 12.08
CA LEU A 182 -1.45 7.17 12.98
C LEU A 182 -1.40 5.79 12.34
N PHE A 183 -0.35 5.03 12.65
CA PHE A 183 -0.19 3.67 12.14
C PHE A 183 -1.26 2.73 12.71
N GLN A 184 -1.70 1.80 11.89
CA GLN A 184 -2.66 0.75 12.20
C GLN A 184 -2.05 -0.58 11.77
N ASP A 185 -2.62 -1.69 12.26
CA ASP A 185 -2.21 -3.02 11.87
C ASP A 185 -2.25 -3.19 10.35
N VAL A 186 -1.19 -3.74 9.79
CA VAL A 186 -1.14 -4.11 8.37
C VAL A 186 -1.67 -5.54 8.26
N GLN A 187 -2.89 -5.66 7.73
CA GLN A 187 -3.54 -6.96 7.57
C GLN A 187 -2.74 -7.83 6.60
N LYS A 188 -2.64 -9.12 6.93
CA LYS A 188 -2.01 -10.11 6.04
C LYS A 188 -2.75 -10.19 4.69
N PRO A 189 -2.09 -10.67 3.63
CA PRO A 189 -2.75 -10.93 2.36
C PRO A 189 -3.92 -11.91 2.52
N SER A 190 -4.90 -11.84 1.61
CA SER A 190 -6.11 -12.67 1.70
C SER A 190 -5.87 -14.16 1.46
N GLN A 191 -4.73 -14.51 0.89
CA GLN A 191 -4.33 -15.87 0.53
C GLN A 191 -2.81 -16.00 0.59
N ASP A 192 -2.34 -17.22 0.83
CA ASP A 192 -0.92 -17.57 0.90
C ASP A 192 -0.44 -18.23 -0.42
N GLU A 193 -1.37 -18.83 -1.18
CA GLU A 193 -1.15 -19.44 -2.49
C GLU A 193 -1.77 -18.54 -3.58
N TRP A 194 -1.03 -18.26 -4.66
CA TRP A 194 -1.47 -17.30 -5.70
C TRP A 194 -1.82 -17.94 -7.04
N GLY A 195 -1.66 -19.25 -7.19
CA GLY A 195 -2.03 -19.97 -8.41
C GLY A 195 -1.09 -19.64 -9.56
N LYS A 196 -1.65 -19.43 -10.75
CA LYS A 196 -0.89 -19.09 -11.95
C LYS A 196 -0.68 -17.58 -12.04
N THR A 197 0.26 -17.16 -12.88
CA THR A 197 0.55 -15.74 -13.18
C THR A 197 -0.72 -14.99 -13.60
N GLN A 198 -1.64 -15.66 -14.31
CA GLN A 198 -2.93 -15.04 -14.66
C GLN A 198 -3.77 -14.70 -13.42
N ASP A 199 -3.89 -15.62 -12.46
CA ASP A 199 -4.68 -15.43 -11.24
C ASP A 199 -4.09 -14.31 -10.38
N ALA A 200 -2.76 -14.33 -10.23
CA ALA A 200 -1.99 -13.28 -9.56
C ALA A 200 -2.17 -11.90 -10.21
N MET A 201 -2.12 -11.82 -11.55
CA MET A 201 -2.31 -10.58 -12.29
C MET A 201 -3.74 -10.05 -12.14
N GLU A 202 -4.75 -10.92 -12.11
CA GLU A 202 -6.15 -10.53 -11.88
C GLU A 202 -6.35 -9.97 -10.45
N ALA A 203 -5.74 -10.61 -9.45
CA ALA A 203 -5.75 -10.12 -8.08
C ALA A 203 -5.04 -8.76 -7.95
N ALA A 204 -3.88 -8.61 -8.59
CA ALA A 204 -3.12 -7.36 -8.62
C ALA A 204 -3.92 -6.21 -9.25
N ILE A 205 -4.51 -6.41 -10.43
CA ILE A 205 -5.36 -5.40 -11.09
C ILE A 205 -6.52 -4.96 -10.21
N LYS A 206 -7.17 -5.91 -9.52
CA LYS A 206 -8.25 -5.58 -8.58
C LYS A 206 -7.75 -4.73 -7.42
N MET A 207 -6.58 -5.06 -6.87
CA MET A 207 -5.95 -4.30 -5.80
C MET A 207 -5.59 -2.88 -6.25
N GLU A 208 -4.99 -2.72 -7.44
CA GLU A 208 -4.62 -1.40 -7.97
C GLU A 208 -5.84 -0.53 -8.27
N LYS A 209 -6.91 -1.11 -8.82
CA LYS A 209 -8.18 -0.38 -9.01
C LYS A 209 -8.77 0.10 -7.69
N ASN A 210 -8.65 -0.68 -6.61
CA ASN A 210 -9.12 -0.27 -5.29
C ASN A 210 -8.25 0.84 -4.70
N LEU A 211 -6.92 0.78 -4.87
CA LEU A 211 -6.01 1.87 -4.48
C LEU A 211 -6.32 3.15 -5.26
N ASN A 212 -6.48 3.04 -6.58
CA ASN A 212 -6.82 4.18 -7.42
C ASN A 212 -8.17 4.79 -7.05
N GLN A 213 -9.18 3.97 -6.71
CA GLN A 213 -10.45 4.50 -6.20
C GLN A 213 -10.25 5.28 -4.89
N ALA A 214 -9.45 4.77 -3.95
CA ALA A 214 -9.17 5.48 -2.71
C ALA A 214 -8.40 6.80 -2.94
N LEU A 215 -7.53 6.85 -3.96
CA LEU A 215 -6.86 8.07 -4.39
C LEU A 215 -7.84 9.09 -4.98
N LEU A 216 -8.77 8.65 -5.84
CA LEU A 216 -9.82 9.50 -6.38
C LEU A 216 -10.76 10.03 -5.29
N ASP A 217 -11.13 9.19 -4.33
CA ASP A 217 -11.96 9.59 -3.19
C ASP A 217 -11.24 10.63 -2.30
N LEU A 218 -9.93 10.44 -2.07
CA LEU A 218 -9.11 11.40 -1.33
C LEU A 218 -8.97 12.72 -2.10
N HIS A 219 -8.80 12.67 -3.42
CA HIS A 219 -8.73 13.85 -4.28
C HIS A 219 -10.05 14.62 -4.28
N ALA A 220 -11.18 13.93 -4.39
CA ALA A 220 -12.50 14.54 -4.28
C ALA A 220 -12.71 15.19 -2.90
N LEU A 221 -12.27 14.54 -1.82
CA LEU A 221 -12.29 15.12 -0.48
C LEU A 221 -11.40 16.36 -0.37
N ALA A 222 -10.20 16.33 -0.96
CA ALA A 222 -9.31 17.49 -1.00
C ALA A 222 -9.95 18.67 -1.75
N CYS A 223 -10.60 18.41 -2.89
CA CYS A 223 -11.35 19.41 -3.64
C CYS A 223 -12.49 20.02 -2.80
N ALA A 224 -13.30 19.16 -2.16
CA ALA A 224 -14.42 19.60 -1.31
C ALA A 224 -13.96 20.42 -0.09
N ARG A 225 -12.74 20.16 0.39
CA ARG A 225 -12.10 20.91 1.48
C ARG A 225 -11.24 22.08 1.00
N ALA A 226 -11.27 22.39 -0.29
CA ALA A 226 -10.47 23.45 -0.92
C ALA A 226 -8.97 23.34 -0.59
N ASP A 227 -8.40 22.13 -0.65
CA ASP A 227 -6.97 21.86 -0.45
C ASP A 227 -6.26 21.61 -1.80
N PRO A 228 -5.91 22.68 -2.56
CA PRO A 228 -5.31 22.55 -3.88
C PRO A 228 -3.92 21.91 -3.85
N HIS A 229 -3.18 22.07 -2.75
CA HIS A 229 -1.86 21.43 -2.60
C HIS A 229 -2.01 19.91 -2.55
N LEU A 230 -3.01 19.38 -1.83
CA LEU A 230 -3.22 17.94 -1.81
C LEU A 230 -3.71 17.42 -3.16
N CYS A 231 -4.61 18.13 -3.86
CA CYS A 231 -5.02 17.78 -5.22
C CYS A 231 -3.81 17.63 -6.15
N ASP A 232 -2.97 18.66 -6.22
CA ASP A 232 -1.75 18.68 -7.04
C ASP A 232 -0.77 17.56 -6.65
N PHE A 233 -0.58 17.32 -5.35
CA PHE A 233 0.27 16.24 -4.86
C PHE A 233 -0.19 14.86 -5.32
N LEU A 234 -1.51 14.59 -5.30
CA LEU A 234 -2.07 13.31 -5.74
C LEU A 234 -1.98 13.15 -7.25
N GLU A 235 -2.26 14.21 -8.00
CA GLU A 235 -2.13 14.25 -9.46
C GLU A 235 -0.68 13.99 -9.92
N SER A 236 0.27 14.67 -9.29
CA SER A 236 1.69 14.65 -9.67
C SER A 236 2.42 13.36 -9.30
N HIS A 237 1.96 12.64 -8.26
CA HIS A 237 2.72 11.52 -7.69
C HIS A 237 1.98 10.19 -7.64
N PHE A 238 0.67 10.15 -7.91
CA PHE A 238 -0.10 8.91 -7.72
C PHE A 238 -1.01 8.62 -8.90
N LEU A 239 -1.89 9.56 -9.29
CA LEU A 239 -2.99 9.25 -10.22
C LEU A 239 -2.48 8.81 -11.61
N ASP A 240 -1.46 9.46 -12.15
CA ASP A 240 -0.86 9.06 -13.44
C ASP A 240 -0.08 7.74 -13.34
N GLU A 241 0.63 7.51 -12.22
CA GLU A 241 1.35 6.26 -11.96
C GLU A 241 0.38 5.06 -11.89
N GLU A 242 -0.74 5.21 -11.18
CA GLU A 242 -1.76 4.17 -11.06
C GLU A 242 -2.41 3.84 -12.41
N VAL A 243 -2.76 4.84 -13.22
CA VAL A 243 -3.33 4.60 -14.56
C VAL A 243 -2.36 3.86 -15.46
N LYS A 244 -1.07 4.24 -15.44
CA LYS A 244 -0.01 3.57 -16.21
C LYS A 244 0.18 2.12 -15.74
N LEU A 245 0.19 1.88 -14.44
CA LEU A 245 0.35 0.55 -13.87
C LEU A 245 -0.84 -0.36 -14.22
N ILE A 246 -2.07 0.12 -14.02
CA ILE A 246 -3.30 -0.63 -14.36
C ILE A 246 -3.32 -0.96 -15.86
N LYS A 247 -2.90 -0.03 -16.71
CA LYS A 247 -2.77 -0.28 -18.15
C LYS A 247 -1.74 -1.36 -18.46
N LYS A 248 -0.53 -1.27 -17.89
CA LYS A 248 0.53 -2.27 -18.05
C LYS A 248 0.07 -3.67 -17.63
N MET A 249 -0.56 -3.78 -16.45
CA MET A 249 -1.11 -5.05 -15.97
C MET A 249 -2.26 -5.56 -16.86
N GLY A 250 -3.13 -4.68 -17.36
CA GLY A 250 -4.18 -5.04 -18.30
C GLY A 250 -3.64 -5.63 -19.61
N ASP A 251 -2.53 -5.08 -20.12
CA ASP A 251 -1.84 -5.61 -21.30
C ASP A 251 -1.24 -6.99 -21.02
N HIS A 252 -0.58 -7.15 -19.87
CA HIS A 252 -0.04 -8.42 -19.40
C HIS A 252 -1.13 -9.49 -19.29
N LEU A 253 -2.24 -9.18 -18.63
CA LEU A 253 -3.37 -10.09 -18.48
C LEU A 253 -3.99 -10.48 -19.83
N THR A 254 -4.08 -9.53 -20.77
CA THR A 254 -4.57 -9.81 -22.12
C THR A 254 -3.66 -10.79 -22.85
N ASN A 255 -2.33 -10.64 -22.73
CA ASN A 255 -1.37 -11.57 -23.33
C ASN A 255 -1.41 -12.94 -22.65
N LEU A 256 -1.49 -13.01 -21.33
CA LEU A 256 -1.63 -14.27 -20.60
C LEU A 256 -2.87 -15.04 -21.05
N ARG A 257 -4.01 -14.35 -21.22
CA ARG A 257 -5.25 -14.96 -21.73
C ARG A 257 -5.15 -15.43 -23.17
N ARG A 258 -4.39 -14.74 -24.03
CA ARG A 258 -4.10 -15.20 -25.42
C ARG A 258 -3.23 -16.44 -25.44
N LEU A 259 -2.35 -16.59 -24.46
CA LEU A 259 -1.45 -17.72 -24.29
C LEU A 259 -2.10 -18.88 -23.51
N ALA A 260 -3.36 -18.73 -23.10
CA ALA A 260 -4.13 -19.78 -22.43
C ALA A 260 -4.50 -20.93 -23.40
N GLY A 261 -4.86 -22.09 -22.84
CA GLY A 261 -5.28 -23.28 -23.60
C GLY A 261 -4.47 -24.53 -23.24
N PRO A 262 -4.43 -25.55 -24.12
CA PRO A 262 -3.73 -26.82 -23.84
C PRO A 262 -2.24 -26.67 -23.52
N GLN A 263 -1.62 -25.56 -23.95
CA GLN A 263 -0.21 -25.26 -23.72
C GLN A 263 0.00 -24.09 -22.73
N ALA A 264 -0.96 -23.85 -21.83
CA ALA A 264 -0.90 -22.72 -20.88
C ALA A 264 0.43 -22.65 -20.10
N GLY A 265 1.02 -23.79 -19.72
CA GLY A 265 2.32 -23.82 -19.03
C GLY A 265 3.48 -23.31 -19.90
N LEU A 266 3.51 -23.66 -21.18
CA LEU A 266 4.49 -23.11 -22.13
C LEU A 266 4.25 -21.62 -22.36
N GLY A 267 2.98 -21.21 -22.46
CA GLY A 267 2.59 -19.81 -22.60
C GLY A 267 3.06 -18.95 -21.43
N GLU A 268 2.85 -19.43 -20.20
CA GLU A 268 3.30 -18.76 -18.98
C GLU A 268 4.83 -18.66 -18.90
N TYR A 269 5.53 -19.74 -19.22
CA TYR A 269 6.99 -19.74 -19.30
C TYR A 269 7.52 -18.73 -20.33
N LEU A 270 6.95 -18.69 -21.54
CA LEU A 270 7.34 -17.73 -22.57
C LEU A 270 7.02 -16.29 -22.17
N PHE A 271 5.89 -16.07 -21.49
CA PHE A 271 5.51 -14.75 -21.01
C PHE A 271 6.52 -14.21 -20.00
N GLU A 272 6.91 -15.01 -19.01
CA GLU A 272 7.94 -14.67 -18.03
C GLU A 272 9.27 -14.32 -18.73
N ARG A 273 9.73 -15.17 -19.66
CA ARG A 273 11.00 -14.99 -20.36
C ARG A 273 11.07 -13.83 -21.36
N LEU A 274 9.95 -13.50 -22.01
CA LEU A 274 9.95 -12.57 -23.15
C LEU A 274 9.29 -11.23 -22.82
N THR A 275 8.49 -11.15 -21.75
CA THR A 275 7.76 -9.93 -21.36
C THR A 275 8.24 -9.37 -20.03
N LEU A 276 8.46 -10.23 -19.03
CA LEU A 276 8.84 -9.82 -17.67
C LEU A 276 10.32 -10.00 -17.37
N LYS A 277 11.14 -10.29 -18.39
CA LYS A 277 12.57 -10.50 -18.21
C LYS A 277 13.21 -9.29 -17.54
N HIS A 278 13.86 -9.55 -16.43
CA HIS A 278 14.81 -8.64 -15.82
C HIS A 278 16.21 -9.01 -16.34
N ASP A 279 16.99 -8.00 -16.74
CA ASP A 279 18.40 -8.19 -17.13
C ASP A 279 19.33 -8.20 -15.90
#